data_AF-K1RR15-F1
#
_entry.id   AF-K1RR15-F1
#
_cell.length_a   1.000
_cell.length_b   1.000
_cell.length_c   1.000
_cell.angle_alpha   90.00
_cell.angle_beta   90.00
_cell.angle_gamma   90.00
#
_symmetry.space_group_name_H-M   'P 1'
#
loop_
_entity.id
_entity.type
_entity.pdbx_description
1 polymer ?
#
loop_
_entity_poly.entity_id
_entity_poly.type
_entity_poly.pdbx_seq_one_letter_code
_entity_poly.pdbx_strand_id
1 'polypeptide(L)'
;MVSTTYLLGIGAMTDFSALISNPKLMLIGAAAQFGIFGAYMIALAMGFDPMQAGAIGIIGGADGPTAIFLSSKLAPNLMGAIAVSAYSYMALVPVIQPPIMRLLTTKHERLIRMKPHARFSYRKSMSLSLVCVLLVFWFRRVCL
;
A
#
# COMPACT_ATOMS: atom_id res chain seq x y z
N MET A 1 -16.10 8.30 -8.94
CA MET A 1 -16.85 7.06 -9.23
C MET A 1 -15.94 6.00 -9.84
N VAL A 2 -15.16 6.30 -10.88
CA VAL A 2 -14.29 5.32 -11.56
C VAL A 2 -13.23 4.68 -10.65
N SER A 3 -12.47 5.45 -9.87
CA SER A 3 -11.40 4.91 -8.99
C SER A 3 -11.90 3.97 -7.89
N THR A 4 -13.12 4.18 -7.39
CA THR A 4 -13.72 3.36 -6.33
C THR A 4 -14.08 1.96 -6.82
N THR A 5 -14.51 1.84 -8.08
CA THR A 5 -14.79 0.54 -8.71
C THR A 5 -13.51 -0.28 -8.89
N TYR A 6 -12.40 0.37 -9.25
CA TYR A 6 -11.09 -0.30 -9.35
C TYR A 6 -10.62 -0.83 -7.99
N LEU A 7 -10.79 -0.06 -6.91
CA LEU A 7 -10.46 -0.51 -5.55
C LEU A 7 -11.31 -1.71 -5.12
N LEU A 8 -12.61 -1.71 -5.44
CA LEU A 8 -13.50 -2.83 -5.17
C LEU A 8 -13.08 -4.09 -5.96
N GLY A 9 -12.67 -3.91 -7.23
CA GLY A 9 -12.14 -4.98 -8.06
C GLY A 9 -10.84 -5.59 -7.50
N ILE A 10 -9.89 -4.76 -7.07
CA ILE A 10 -8.65 -5.21 -6.42
C ILE A 10 -8.98 -5.98 -5.14
N GLY A 11 -9.91 -5.48 -4.32
CA GLY A 11 -10.37 -6.17 -3.11
C GLY A 11 -10.99 -7.54 -3.39
N ALA A 12 -11.73 -7.69 -4.50
CA ALA A 12 -12.32 -8.96 -4.91
C ALA A 12 -11.28 -9.97 -5.46
N MET A 13 -10.18 -9.49 -6.04
CA MET A 13 -9.11 -10.32 -6.58
C MET A 13 -8.03 -10.69 -5.56
N THR A 14 -8.00 -10.02 -4.40
CA THR A 14 -6.95 -10.20 -3.39
C THR A 14 -7.20 -11.48 -2.57
N ASP A 15 -6.23 -12.39 -2.57
CA ASP A 15 -6.25 -13.58 -1.72
C ASP A 15 -5.70 -13.29 -0.32
N PHE A 16 -6.54 -13.45 0.71
CA PHE A 16 -6.18 -13.25 2.11
C PHE A 16 -5.55 -14.50 2.77
N SER A 17 -5.44 -15.62 2.06
CA SER A 17 -4.95 -16.90 2.60
C SER A 17 -3.56 -16.80 3.23
N ALA A 18 -2.65 -16.05 2.60
CA ALA A 18 -1.30 -15.84 3.11
C ALA A 18 -1.29 -15.02 4.40
N LEU A 19 -2.13 -13.98 4.46
CA LEU A 19 -2.25 -13.08 5.60
C LEU A 19 -2.83 -13.79 6.83
N ILE A 20 -3.84 -14.64 6.61
CA ILE A 20 -4.47 -15.45 7.67
C ILE A 20 -3.51 -16.52 8.19
N SER A 21 -2.68 -17.09 7.30
CA SER A 21 -1.70 -18.12 7.66
C SER A 21 -0.53 -17.56 8.45
N ASN A 22 -0.12 -16.32 8.18
CA ASN A 22 0.97 -15.65 8.89
C ASN A 22 0.64 -14.17 9.14
N PRO A 23 0.01 -13.84 10.28
CA PRO A 23 -0.41 -12.47 10.58
C PRO A 23 0.78 -11.51 10.76
N LYS A 24 2.01 -12.02 10.96
CA LYS A 24 3.21 -11.17 11.00
C LYS A 24 3.43 -10.41 9.70
N LEU A 25 2.88 -10.89 8.57
CA LEU A 25 2.92 -10.18 7.29
C LEU A 25 2.20 -8.82 7.35
N MET A 26 1.19 -8.66 8.22
CA MET A 26 0.53 -7.35 8.41
C MET A 26 1.48 -6.29 8.95
N LEU A 27 2.40 -6.67 9.86
CA LEU A 27 3.37 -5.74 10.44
C LEU A 27 4.39 -5.27 9.40
N ILE A 28 4.79 -6.16 8.49
CA ILE A 28 5.66 -5.81 7.36
C ILE A 28 4.93 -4.82 6.44
N GLY A 29 3.64 -5.04 6.18
CA GLY A 29 2.80 -4.10 5.43
C GLY A 29 2.69 -2.73 6.10
N ALA A 30 2.55 -2.68 7.43
CA ALA A 30 2.56 -1.43 8.18
C ALA A 30 3.91 -0.70 8.05
N ALA A 31 5.03 -1.43 8.12
CA ALA A 31 6.35 -0.85 7.92
C ALA A 31 6.57 -0.34 6.48
N ALA A 32 5.96 -0.97 5.47
CA ALA A 32 6.04 -0.49 4.09
C ALA A 32 5.41 0.91 3.91
N GLN A 33 4.41 1.26 4.72
CA GLN A 33 3.74 2.58 4.68
C GLN A 33 4.65 3.74 5.12
N PHE A 34 5.80 3.48 5.76
CA PHE A 34 6.80 4.52 6.00
C PHE A 34 7.31 5.18 4.71
N GLY A 35 7.20 4.49 3.57
CA GLY A 35 7.49 5.07 2.25
C GLY A 35 6.64 6.29 1.92
N ILE A 36 5.37 6.32 2.35
CA ILE A 36 4.48 7.48 2.16
C ILE A 36 5.00 8.69 2.92
N PHE A 37 5.36 8.50 4.19
CA PHE A 37 5.90 9.56 5.03
C PHE A 37 7.24 10.08 4.50
N GLY A 38 8.10 9.19 3.99
CA GLY A 38 9.37 9.58 3.35
C GLY A 38 9.15 10.47 2.12
N ALA A 39 8.26 10.05 1.21
CA ALA A 39 7.92 10.84 0.03
C ALA A 39 7.27 12.19 0.39
N TYR A 40 6.41 12.20 1.41
CA TYR A 40 5.80 13.43 1.93
C TYR A 40 6.83 14.42 2.47
N MET A 41 7.77 13.96 3.31
CA MET A 41 8.82 14.81 3.89
C MET A 41 9.75 15.39 2.83
N ILE A 42 10.09 14.61 1.80
CA ILE A 42 10.91 15.09 0.67
C ILE A 42 10.15 16.16 -0.13
N ALA A 43 8.86 15.94 -0.39
CA ALA A 43 8.04 16.92 -1.10
C ALA A 43 7.90 18.25 -0.33
N LEU A 44 7.72 18.18 1.00
CA LEU A 44 7.76 19.39 1.85
C LEU A 44 9.12 20.08 1.81
N ALA A 45 10.22 19.33 1.86
CA ALA A 45 11.57 19.89 1.78
C ALA A 45 11.86 20.56 0.42
N MET A 46 11.20 20.10 -0.65
CA MET A 46 11.25 20.72 -1.99
C MET A 46 10.36 21.97 -2.12
N GLY A 47 9.58 22.32 -1.08
CA GLY A 47 8.75 23.53 -1.05
C GLY A 47 7.34 23.36 -1.61
N PHE A 48 6.85 22.12 -1.78
CA PHE A 48 5.45 21.88 -2.15
C PHE A 48 4.50 22.19 -0.99
N ASP A 49 3.31 22.71 -1.32
CA ASP A 49 2.24 22.91 -0.35
C ASP A 49 1.86 21.59 0.35
N PRO A 50 1.49 21.57 1.65
CA PRO A 50 1.13 20.35 2.36
C PRO A 50 0.07 19.48 1.66
N MET A 51 -0.90 20.07 0.94
CA MET A 51 -1.88 19.31 0.18
C MET A 51 -1.27 18.63 -1.05
N GLN A 52 -0.37 19.33 -1.74
CA GLN A 52 0.37 18.80 -2.89
C GLN A 52 1.39 17.74 -2.46
N ALA A 53 2.13 18.02 -1.38
CA ALA A 53 3.03 17.07 -0.75
C ALA A 53 2.29 15.81 -0.29
N GLY A 54 1.08 15.95 0.26
CA GLY A 54 0.20 14.83 0.62
C GLY A 54 -0.17 13.97 -0.59
N ALA A 55 -0.53 14.60 -1.71
CA ALA A 55 -0.85 13.91 -2.96
C ALA A 55 0.38 13.19 -3.55
N ILE A 56 1.56 13.80 -3.49
CA ILE A 56 2.83 13.20 -3.93
C ILE A 56 3.24 12.05 -2.98
N GLY A 57 3.03 12.22 -1.68
CA GLY A 57 3.39 11.23 -0.66
C GLY A 57 2.74 9.87 -0.89
N ILE A 58 1.49 9.82 -1.36
CA ILE A 58 0.78 8.55 -1.64
C ILE A 58 1.46 7.70 -2.72
N ILE A 59 2.26 8.29 -3.60
CA ILE A 59 3.09 7.55 -4.56
C ILE A 59 3.97 6.53 -3.82
N GLY A 60 4.50 6.89 -2.64
CA GLY A 60 5.30 6.00 -1.80
C GLY A 60 4.56 4.78 -1.24
N GLY A 61 3.22 4.75 -1.34
CA GLY A 61 2.38 3.65 -0.89
C GLY A 61 2.27 2.49 -1.88
N ALA A 62 2.81 2.62 -3.09
CA ALA A 62 2.75 1.58 -4.13
C ALA A 62 1.32 1.20 -4.59
N ASP A 63 0.32 2.10 -4.44
CA ASP A 63 -1.09 1.85 -4.80
C ASP A 63 -1.68 2.92 -5.75
N GLY A 64 -1.85 2.55 -7.02
CA GLY A 64 -2.17 3.46 -8.13
C GLY A 64 -3.59 4.03 -8.04
N PRO A 65 -4.64 3.21 -7.91
CA PRO A 65 -6.01 3.70 -7.74
C PRO A 65 -6.19 4.63 -6.54
N THR A 66 -5.51 4.35 -5.42
CA THR A 66 -5.54 5.23 -4.24
C THR A 66 -4.79 6.54 -4.48
N ALA A 67 -3.62 6.50 -5.15
CA ALA A 67 -2.89 7.71 -5.54
C ALA A 67 -3.72 8.62 -6.45
N ILE A 68 -4.43 8.04 -7.42
CA ILE A 68 -5.33 8.77 -8.32
C ILE A 68 -6.52 9.34 -7.56
N PHE A 69 -7.14 8.56 -6.68
CA PHE A 69 -8.29 9.00 -5.89
C PHE A 69 -7.93 10.15 -4.93
N LEU A 70 -6.78 10.07 -4.25
CA LEU A 70 -6.38 11.10 -3.30
C LEU A 70 -5.87 12.36 -4.01
N SER A 71 -5.09 12.22 -5.08
CA SER A 71 -4.65 13.38 -5.87
C SER A 71 -5.82 14.13 -6.50
N SER A 72 -6.88 13.44 -6.91
CA SER A 72 -8.10 14.11 -7.41
C SER A 72 -8.84 14.93 -6.34
N LYS A 73 -8.57 14.69 -5.06
CA LYS A 73 -9.19 15.39 -3.93
C LYS A 73 -8.28 16.47 -3.32
N LEU A 74 -6.97 16.20 -3.24
CA LEU A 74 -6.00 17.10 -2.62
C LEU A 74 -5.34 18.07 -3.62
N ALA A 75 -4.97 17.59 -4.81
CA ALA A 75 -4.22 18.38 -5.78
C ALA A 75 -4.60 18.01 -7.24
N PRO A 76 -5.79 18.40 -7.71
CA PRO A 76 -6.29 18.03 -9.04
C PRO A 76 -5.35 18.45 -10.18
N ASN A 77 -4.68 19.59 -10.02
CA ASN A 77 -3.72 20.13 -11.00
C ASN A 77 -2.50 19.23 -11.21
N LEU A 78 -2.13 18.40 -10.21
CA LEU A 78 -0.99 17.48 -10.26
C LEU A 78 -1.41 16.03 -10.54
N MET A 79 -2.72 15.75 -10.64
CA MET A 79 -3.27 14.39 -10.79
C MET A 79 -2.67 13.64 -11.98
N GLY A 80 -2.53 14.30 -13.14
CA GLY A 80 -1.95 13.69 -14.34
C GLY A 80 -0.49 13.28 -14.13
N ALA A 81 0.34 14.19 -13.60
CA ALA A 81 1.75 13.92 -13.33
C ALA A 81 1.93 12.82 -12.27
N ILE A 82 1.10 12.82 -11.22
CA ILE A 82 1.09 11.79 -10.17
C ILE A 82 0.69 10.44 -10.75
N ALA A 83 -0.36 10.37 -11.58
CA ALA A 83 -0.84 9.12 -12.16
C ALA A 83 0.19 8.47 -13.09
N VAL A 84 0.82 9.27 -13.98
CA VAL A 84 1.88 8.79 -14.87
C VAL A 84 3.06 8.29 -14.06
N SER A 85 3.54 9.11 -13.12
CA SER A 85 4.66 8.74 -12.24
C SER A 85 4.33 7.47 -11.46
N ALA A 86 3.09 7.32 -11.00
CA ALA A 86 2.68 6.19 -10.18
C ALA A 86 2.77 4.85 -10.92
N TYR A 87 2.16 4.76 -12.10
CA TYR A 87 2.22 3.53 -12.88
C TYR A 87 3.60 3.28 -13.48
N SER A 88 4.36 4.32 -13.82
CA SER A 88 5.73 4.19 -14.31
C SER A 88 6.66 3.59 -13.25
N TYR A 89 6.63 4.05 -11.99
CA TYR A 89 7.48 3.46 -10.96
C TYR A 89 7.05 2.02 -10.62
N MET A 90 5.74 1.70 -10.66
CA MET A 90 5.25 0.34 -10.41
C MET A 90 5.83 -0.65 -11.42
N ALA A 91 5.92 -0.26 -12.69
CA ALA A 91 6.56 -1.06 -13.74
C ALA A 91 8.07 -1.22 -13.52
N LEU A 92 8.72 -0.29 -12.81
CA LEU A 92 10.15 -0.34 -12.48
C LEU A 92 10.46 -1.14 -11.21
N VAL A 93 9.45 -1.57 -10.44
CA VAL A 93 9.66 -2.37 -9.21
C VAL A 93 10.54 -3.60 -9.45
N PRO A 94 10.37 -4.41 -10.52
CA PRO A 94 11.25 -5.56 -10.78
C PRO A 94 12.71 -5.18 -11.03
N VAL A 95 12.99 -3.94 -11.41
CA VAL A 95 14.36 -3.42 -11.64
C VAL A 95 14.95 -2.86 -10.35
N ILE A 96 14.14 -2.13 -9.57
CA ILE A 96 14.57 -1.41 -8.36
C ILE A 96 14.62 -2.35 -7.14
N GLN A 97 13.70 -3.30 -7.02
CA GLN A 97 13.59 -4.16 -5.84
C GLN A 97 14.77 -5.13 -5.66
N PRO A 98 15.23 -5.89 -6.69
CA PRO A 98 16.35 -6.84 -6.52
C PRO A 98 17.67 -6.21 -6.04
N PRO A 99 18.14 -5.06 -6.54
CA PRO A 99 19.38 -4.46 -6.04
C PRO A 99 19.24 -3.98 -4.59
N ILE A 100 18.11 -3.38 -4.21
CA ILE A 100 17.86 -2.97 -2.82
C ILE A 100 17.86 -4.17 -1.88
N MET A 101 17.17 -5.25 -2.26
CA MET A 101 17.21 -6.51 -1.50
C MET A 101 18.63 -7.05 -1.41
N ARG A 102 19.42 -6.94 -2.48
CA ARG A 102 20.81 -7.42 -2.49
C ARG A 102 21.73 -6.66 -1.54
N LEU A 103 21.45 -5.37 -1.34
CA LEU A 103 22.22 -4.48 -0.46
C LEU A 103 21.84 -4.62 1.01
N LEU A 104 20.55 -4.79 1.31
CA LEU A 104 20.04 -4.77 2.69
C LEU A 104 19.99 -6.15 3.37
N THR A 105 20.00 -7.25 2.60
CA THR A 105 19.89 -8.61 3.16
C THR A 105 21.17 -9.40 2.97
N THR A 106 21.46 -10.32 3.87
CA THR A 106 22.61 -11.23 3.78
C THR A 106 22.27 -12.52 3.03
N LYS A 107 23.30 -13.27 2.59
CA LYS A 107 23.08 -14.60 1.98
C LYS A 107 22.40 -15.58 2.94
N HIS A 108 22.72 -15.51 4.23
CA HIS A 108 22.12 -16.38 5.24
C HIS A 108 20.63 -16.13 5.41
N GLU A 109 20.19 -14.87 5.46
CA GLU A 109 18.76 -14.51 5.56
C GLU A 109 17.95 -14.96 4.33
N ARG A 110 18.53 -14.86 3.13
CA ARG A 110 17.88 -15.28 1.88
C ARG A 110 17.67 -16.79 1.77
N LEU A 111 18.40 -17.59 2.55
CA LEU A 111 18.31 -19.05 2.54
C LEU A 111 17.33 -19.60 3.60
N ILE A 112 16.70 -18.73 4.40
CA ILE A 112 15.71 -19.14 5.40
C ILE A 112 14.50 -19.77 4.70
N ARG A 113 14.20 -21.03 5.04
CA ARG A 113 13.02 -21.75 4.52
C ARG A 113 11.76 -21.26 5.21
N MET A 114 10.83 -20.70 4.43
CA MET A 114 9.50 -20.35 4.94
C MET A 114 8.66 -21.61 5.14
N LYS A 115 7.91 -21.67 6.26
CA LYS A 115 6.95 -22.75 6.51
C LYS A 115 5.81 -22.68 5.49
N PRO A 116 5.32 -23.81 4.98
CA PRO A 116 4.17 -23.82 4.08
C PRO A 116 2.93 -23.21 4.77
N HIS A 117 2.10 -22.56 3.97
CA HIS A 117 0.88 -21.91 4.45
C HIS A 117 -0.05 -22.92 5.13
N ALA A 118 -0.73 -22.49 6.20
CA ALA A 118 -1.72 -23.31 6.88
C ALA A 118 -2.94 -23.54 5.97
N ARG A 119 -3.73 -24.59 6.25
CA ARG A 119 -4.94 -24.90 5.49
C ARG A 119 -5.88 -23.67 5.43
N PHE A 120 -6.27 -23.30 4.21
CA PHE A 120 -7.25 -22.25 3.97
C PHE A 120 -8.54 -22.51 4.75
N SER A 121 -9.08 -21.46 5.37
CA SER A 121 -10.36 -21.51 6.08
C SER A 121 -11.24 -20.36 5.62
N TYR A 122 -12.26 -20.68 4.84
CA TYR A 122 -13.23 -19.72 4.30
C TYR A 122 -13.88 -18.87 5.42
N ARG A 123 -14.21 -19.49 6.56
CA ARG A 123 -14.75 -18.79 7.75
C ARG A 123 -13.82 -17.69 8.26
N LYS A 124 -12.50 -17.96 8.32
CA LYS A 124 -11.51 -16.99 8.80
C LYS A 124 -11.35 -15.84 7.82
N SER A 125 -11.38 -16.12 6.51
CA SER A 125 -11.30 -15.07 5.49
C SER A 125 -12.51 -14.14 5.53
N MET A 126 -13.71 -14.69 5.62
CA MET A 126 -14.94 -13.89 5.70
C MET A 126 -15.00 -13.08 7.00
N SER A 127 -14.60 -13.67 8.13
CA SER A 127 -14.52 -12.96 9.40
C SER A 127 -13.48 -11.83 9.38
N LEU A 128 -12.34 -12.02 8.72
CA LEU A 128 -11.30 -10.98 8.62
C LEU A 128 -11.83 -9.76 7.89
N SER A 129 -12.46 -9.94 6.73
CA SER A 129 -13.04 -8.83 5.96
C SER A 129 -14.11 -8.08 6.76
N LEU A 130 -14.96 -8.80 7.50
CA LEU A 130 -16.00 -8.18 8.34
C LEU A 130 -15.41 -7.37 9.50
N VAL A 131 -14.40 -7.92 10.19
CA VAL A 131 -13.70 -7.23 11.27
C VAL A 131 -12.99 -5.99 10.77
N CYS A 132 -12.33 -6.04 9.61
CA CYS A 132 -11.69 -4.88 9.00
C CYS A 132 -12.70 -3.75 8.71
N VAL A 133 -13.88 -4.07 8.15
CA VAL A 133 -14.93 -3.07 7.91
C VAL A 133 -15.43 -2.47 9.21
N LEU A 134 -15.72 -3.31 10.22
CA LEU A 134 -16.18 -2.85 11.53
C LEU A 134 -15.14 -1.95 12.22
N LEU A 135 -13.86 -2.30 12.13
CA LEU A 135 -12.77 -1.52 12.69
C LEU A 135 -12.65 -0.16 12.00
N VAL A 136 -12.77 -0.10 10.67
CA VAL A 136 -12.78 1.17 9.92
C VAL A 136 -13.99 2.03 10.31
N PHE A 137 -15.18 1.44 10.45
CA PHE A 137 -16.37 2.15 10.91
C PHE A 137 -16.23 2.68 12.33
N TRP A 138 -15.70 1.87 13.23
CA TRP A 138 -15.45 2.25 14.61
C TRP A 138 -14.43 3.39 14.68
N PHE A 139 -13.30 3.27 13.98
CA PHE A 139 -12.27 4.31 13.92
C PHE A 139 -12.81 5.61 13.35
N ARG A 140 -13.63 5.53 12.29
CA ARG A 140 -14.29 6.69 11.70
C ARG A 140 -15.21 7.40 12.70
N ARG A 141 -15.91 6.67 13.57
CA ARG A 141 -16.75 7.27 14.63
C ARG A 141 -15.97 7.90 15.78
N VAL A 142 -14.72 7.48 15.99
CA VAL A 142 -13.87 7.98 17.09
C VAL A 142 -13.07 9.21 16.66
N CYS A 143 -12.67 9.30 15.39
CA CYS A 143 -11.89 10.41 14.85
C CYS A 143 -12.73 11.55 14.22
N LEU A 144 -14.05 11.38 14.05
CA LEU A 144 -15.01 12.43 13.65
C LEU A 144 -15.78 12.90 14.88
#